data_AF-A0A0A2MAK1-F1
#
_entry.id   AF-A0A0A2MAK1-F1
#
_cell.length_a   1.000
_cell.length_b   1.000
_cell.length_c   1.000
_cell.angle_alpha   90.00
_cell.angle_beta   90.00
_cell.angle_gamma   90.00
#
_symmetry.space_group_name_H-M   'P 1'
#
loop_
_entity.id
_entity.type
_entity.pdbx_description
1 polymer ?
#
loop_
_entity_poly.entity_id
_entity_poly.type
_entity_poly.pdbx_seq_one_letter_code
_entity_poly.pdbx_strand_id
1 'polypeptide(L)' 'MNGPVWLPLSLCSFGPGIGMLAYYIFYKDQYYFYYNLGYTKKKLALMVFACNAIIALPFLLIYLILRS' A
#
# COMPACT_ATOMS: atom_id res chain seq x y z
N MET A 1 -16.92 14.65 14.45
CA MET A 1 -16.77 13.58 13.44
C MET A 1 -15.28 13.32 13.23
N ASN A 2 -14.77 12.13 13.57
CA ASN A 2 -13.34 11.77 13.51
C ASN A 2 -12.87 11.46 12.07
N GLY A 3 -13.20 12.32 11.10
CA GLY A 3 -12.88 12.15 9.68
C GLY A 3 -11.41 11.85 9.35
N PRO A 4 -10.42 12.49 10.02
CA PRO A 4 -9.01 12.31 9.66
C PRO A 4 -8.42 10.93 9.98
N VAL A 5 -9.03 10.16 10.90
CA VAL A 5 -8.57 8.79 11.25
C VAL A 5 -8.80 7.81 10.09
N TRP A 6 -9.82 8.06 9.27
CA TRP A 6 -10.16 7.19 8.14
C TRP A 6 -9.15 7.28 7.00
N LEU A 7 -8.38 8.38 6.90
CA LEU A 7 -7.34 8.56 5.88
C LEU A 7 -6.25 7.47 5.97
N PRO A 8 -5.52 7.29 7.08
CA PRO A 8 -4.52 6.23 7.19
C PRO A 8 -5.11 4.82 7.04
N LEU A 9 -6.34 4.60 7.50
CA LEU A 9 -7.01 3.30 7.36
C LEU A 9 -7.29 2.98 5.87
N SER A 10 -7.85 3.94 5.13
CA SER A 10 -8.12 3.79 3.69
C SER A 10 -6.83 3.64 2.86
N LEU A 11 -5.75 4.34 3.24
CA LEU A 11 -4.43 4.23 2.63
C LEU A 11 -3.78 2.86 2.85
N CYS A 12 -3.98 2.20 3.99
CA CYS A 12 -3.44 0.87 4.23
C CYS A 12 -4.29 -0.27 3.64
N SER A 13 -5.58 -0.06 3.40
CA SER A 13 -6.49 -1.12 2.95
C SER A 13 -6.92 -0.95 1.49
N PHE A 14 -7.56 0.18 1.18
CA PHE A 14 -8.16 0.45 -0.12
C PHE A 14 -7.09 0.77 -1.17
N GLY A 15 -6.07 1.55 -0.80
CA GLY A 15 -4.95 1.90 -1.68
C GLY A 15 -4.21 0.67 -2.23
N PRO A 16 -3.72 -0.26 -1.39
CA PRO A 16 -3.03 -1.46 -1.84
C PRO A 16 -3.94 -2.41 -2.62
N GLY A 17 -5.22 -2.49 -2.26
CA GLY A 17 -6.21 -3.29 -3.00
C GLY A 17 -6.40 -2.78 -4.43
N ILE A 18 -6.64 -1.47 -4.59
CA ILE A 18 -6.75 -0.84 -5.91
C ILE A 18 -5.42 -0.90 -6.67
N GLY A 19 -4.29 -0.69 -5.98
CA GLY A 19 -2.95 -0.81 -6.57
C GLY A 19 -2.65 -2.20 -7.12
N MET A 20 -3.05 -3.25 -6.40
CA MET A 20 -2.94 -4.64 -6.89
C MET A 20 -3.84 -4.90 -8.10
N LEU A 21 -5.06 -4.36 -8.11
CA LEU A 21 -5.96 -4.47 -9.26
C LEU A 21 -5.40 -3.73 -10.49
N ALA A 22 -4.93 -2.50 -10.31
CA ALA A 22 -4.29 -1.73 -11.37
C ALA A 22 -3.03 -2.43 -11.89
N TYR A 23 -2.23 -3.03 -11.00
CA TYR A 23 -1.08 -3.84 -11.38
C TYR A 23 -1.48 -5.06 -12.23
N TYR A 24 -2.56 -5.75 -11.85
CA TYR A 24 -3.06 -6.90 -12.59
C TYR A 24 -3.62 -6.52 -13.97
N ILE A 25 -4.26 -5.35 -14.08
CA ILE A 25 -4.93 -4.90 -15.32
C ILE A 25 -3.93 -4.29 -16.30
N PHE A 26 -3.05 -3.40 -15.84
CA PHE A 26 -2.18 -2.59 -16.71
C PHE A 26 -0.72 -3.06 -16.76
N TYR A 27 -0.24 -3.70 -15.69
CA TYR A 27 1.18 -4.03 -15.52
C TYR A 27 1.45 -5.53 -15.45
N LYS A 28 0.49 -6.35 -15.89
CA LYS A 28 0.64 -7.81 -16.03
C LYS A 28 1.90 -8.18 -16.81
N ASP A 29 2.24 -7.43 -17.85
CA ASP A 29 3.40 -7.75 -18.69
C ASP A 29 4.74 -7.42 -18.00
N GLN A 30 4.76 -6.38 -17.16
CA GLN A 30 5.92 -6.06 -16.32
C GLN A 30 6.16 -7.12 -15.24
N TYR A 31 5.11 -7.85 -14.81
CA TYR A 31 5.28 -8.98 -13.90
C TYR A 31 6.21 -10.06 -14.45
N TYR A 32 6.19 -10.34 -15.76
CA TYR A 32 7.07 -11.37 -16.33
C TYR A 32 8.55 -11.01 -16.17
N PHE A 33 8.89 -9.71 -16.23
CA PHE A 33 10.24 -9.24 -15.94
C PHE A 33 10.64 -9.56 -14.49
N TYR A 34 9.81 -9.16 -13.51
CA TYR A 34 10.07 -9.45 -12.10
C TYR A 34 10.07 -10.94 -11.78
N TYR A 35 9.22 -11.72 -12.47
CA TYR A 35 9.18 -13.17 -12.34
C TYR A 35 10.46 -13.84 -12.84
N ASN A 36 11.02 -13.36 -13.95
CA ASN A 36 12.31 -13.83 -14.47
C ASN A 36 13.47 -13.49 -13.51
N LEU A 37 13.34 -12.44 -12.70
CA LEU A 37 14.27 -12.13 -11.60
C LEU A 37 14.02 -12.97 -10.32
N GLY A 38 13.04 -13.88 -10.33
CA GLY A 38 12.70 -14.74 -9.20
C GLY A 38 11.75 -14.11 -8.17
N TYR A 39 11.16 -12.95 -8.46
CA TYR A 39 10.16 -12.34 -7.59
C TYR A 39 8.76 -12.89 -7.85
N THR A 40 8.06 -13.27 -6.78
CA THR A 40 6.69 -13.78 -6.85
C THR A 40 5.66 -12.68 -6.57
N LYS A 41 4.43 -12.83 -7.09
CA LYS A 41 3.31 -11.88 -6.87
C LYS A 41 3.10 -11.54 -5.38
N LYS A 42 3.23 -12.54 -4.50
CA LYS A 42 3.06 -12.39 -3.05
C LYS A 42 4.15 -11.48 -2.45
N LYS A 43 5.40 -11.63 -2.90
CA LYS A 43 6.53 -10.83 -2.44
C LYS A 43 6.35 -9.35 -2.84
N LEU A 44 5.89 -9.13 -4.07
CA LEU A 44 5.61 -7.79 -4.58
C LEU A 44 4.44 -7.12 -3.83
N ALA A 45 3.36 -7.86 -3.60
CA ALA A 45 2.22 -7.38 -2.81
C ALA A 45 2.62 -7.02 -1.38
N LEU A 46 3.47 -7.86 -0.74
CA LEU A 46 3.98 -7.61 0.61
C LEU A 46 4.88 -6.38 0.64
N MET A 47 5.73 -6.18 -0.36
CA MET A 47 6.56 -4.97 -0.49
C MET A 47 5.70 -3.70 -0.64
N VAL A 48 4.67 -3.73 -1.48
CA VAL A 48 3.74 -2.60 -1.65
C VAL A 48 3.00 -2.30 -0.35
N PHE A 49 2.53 -3.33 0.35
CA PHE A 49 1.89 -3.17 1.64
C PHE A 49 2.85 -2.57 2.68
N ALA A 50 4.10 -3.06 2.74
CA ALA A 50 5.12 -2.53 3.65
C ALA A 50 5.45 -1.06 3.35
N CYS A 51 5.62 -0.68 2.08
CA CYS A 51 5.83 0.72 1.68
C CYS A 51 4.66 1.61 2.09
N ASN A 52 3.41 1.17 1.87
CA ASN A 52 2.23 1.92 2.29
C ASN A 52 2.13 2.02 3.82
N ALA A 53 2.45 0.95 4.56
CA ALA A 53 2.48 0.96 6.01
C ALA A 53 3.54 1.92 6.57
N ILE A 54 4.74 1.96 5.95
CA ILE A 54 5.83 2.88 6.32
C ILE A 54 5.42 4.35 6.12
N ILE A 55 4.63 4.65 5.09
CA ILE A 55 4.12 6.02 4.86
C ILE A 55 2.95 6.32 5.80
N ALA A 56 2.04 5.37 6.00
CA ALA A 56 0.85 5.58 6.82
C ALA A 56 1.15 5.72 8.32
N LEU A 57 2.15 5.00 8.84
CA LEU A 57 2.59 5.06 10.24
C LEU A 57 2.95 6.48 10.72
N PRO A 58 3.86 7.22 10.06
CA PRO A 58 4.20 8.58 10.46
C PRO A 58 3.01 9.54 10.34
N PHE A 59 2.16 9.40 9.32
CA PHE A 59 0.91 10.19 9.24
C PHE A 59 -0.02 9.92 10.43
N LEU A 60 -0.15 8.67 10.84
CA LEU A 60 -0.95 8.28 12.00
C LEU A 60 -0.34 8.81 13.30
N LEU A 61 0.98 8.72 13.47
CA LEU A 61 1.69 9.26 14.63
C LEU A 61 1.55 10.77 14.74
N ILE A 62 1.73 11.50 13.64
CA ILE A 62 1.54 12.96 13.59
C ILE A 62 0.10 13.32 13.99
N TYR A 63 -0.89 12.59 13.46
CA TYR A 63 -2.28 12.82 13.82
C TYR A 63 -2.56 12.57 15.31
N LEU A 64 -2.02 11.50 15.90
CA LEU A 64 -2.17 11.21 17.32
C LEU A 64 -1.52 12.28 18.20
N ILE A 65 -0.32 12.76 17.82
CA ILE A 65 0.38 13.84 18.54
C ILE A 65 -0.41 15.15 18.46
N LEU A 66 -0.94 15.51 17.29
CA LEU A 66 -1.70 16.74 17.09
C LEU A 66 -3.06 16.72 17.82
N ARG A 67 -3.62 15.53 18.06
CA ARG A 67 -4.88 15.35 18.76
C ARG A 67 -4.73 15.26 20.29
N SER A 68 -3.56 14.85 20.78
CA SER A 68 -3.23 14.85 22.20
C SER A 68 -3.08 16.27 22.75
#